data_AF-A0A2V9NM24-F1
#
_entry.id   AF-A0A2V9NM24-F1
#
_cell.length_a   1.000
_cell.length_b   1.000
_cell.length_c   1.000
_cell.angle_alpha   90.00
_cell.angle_beta   90.00
_cell.angle_gamma   90.00
#
_symmetry.space_group_name_H-M   'P 1'
#
loop_
_entity.id
_entity.type
_entity.pdbx_description
1 polymer ?
#
loop_
_entity_poly.entity_id
_entity_poly.type
_entity_poly.pdbx_seq_one_letter_code
_entity_poly.pdbx_strand_id
1 'polypeptide(L)'
;MGKASGWAIVGGCFLMVIGLALVPAALGPHPDDSILGLGICTFSFGSLAGAAGLYMKARAVQAGPAAPKPQPKRIRGGCDLCGSETPVIHCRVHDVHVCGNCLADHYDFRSCAYVPSTRRTASSKAARFAAKA
;
A
#
# COMPACT_ATOMS: atom_id res chain seq x y z
N MET A 1 16.72 2.67 -0.16
CA MET A 1 16.99 2.85 -1.61
C MET A 1 15.99 3.72 -2.38
N GLY A 2 14.76 4.00 -1.88
CA GLY A 2 13.74 4.69 -2.68
C GLY A 2 13.96 6.18 -2.98
N LYS A 3 14.75 6.90 -2.17
CA LYS A 3 15.00 8.34 -2.36
C LYS A 3 15.96 8.60 -3.53
N ALA A 4 17.12 7.94 -3.55
CA ALA A 4 18.13 8.13 -4.60
C ALA A 4 17.60 7.81 -6.02
N SER A 5 16.80 6.74 -6.16
CA SER A 5 16.19 6.41 -7.46
C SER A 5 15.11 7.40 -7.89
N GLY A 6 14.36 7.98 -6.94
CA GLY A 6 13.42 9.07 -7.22
C GLY A 6 14.13 10.32 -7.75
N TRP A 7 15.23 10.72 -7.10
CA TRP A 7 16.05 11.85 -7.54
C TRP A 7 16.69 11.62 -8.92
N ALA A 8 17.13 10.39 -9.21
CA ALA A 8 17.66 10.04 -10.53
C ALA A 8 16.62 10.15 -11.65
N ILE A 9 15.36 9.76 -11.39
CA ILE A 9 14.26 9.89 -12.36
C ILE A 9 13.92 11.37 -12.58
N VAL A 10 13.75 12.14 -11.50
CA VAL A 10 13.42 13.58 -11.60
C VAL A 10 14.54 14.34 -12.31
N GLY A 11 15.80 14.10 -11.94
CA GLY A 11 16.96 14.70 -12.58
C GLY A 11 17.09 14.30 -14.05
N GLY A 12 16.87 13.03 -14.39
CA GLY A 12 16.89 12.54 -15.76
C GLY A 12 15.81 13.18 -16.64
N CYS A 13 14.57 13.26 -16.14
CA CYS A 13 13.48 13.95 -16.84
C CYS A 13 13.77 15.43 -17.05
N PHE A 14 14.32 16.12 -16.05
CA PHE A 14 14.66 17.54 -16.17
C PHE A 14 15.75 17.76 -17.23
N LEU A 15 16.78 16.92 -17.26
CA LEU A 15 17.83 16.94 -18.29
C LEU A 15 17.27 16.65 -19.69
N MET A 16 16.32 15.73 -19.82
CA MET A 16 15.66 15.47 -21.11
C MET A 16 14.86 16.68 -21.60
N VAL A 17 14.17 17.40 -20.71
CA VAL A 17 13.43 18.62 -21.07
C VAL A 17 14.39 19.73 -21.50
N ILE A 18 15.50 19.91 -20.79
CA ILE A 18 16.53 20.88 -21.18
C ILE A 18 17.13 20.52 -22.55
N GLY A 19 17.49 19.26 -22.75
CA GLY A 19 18.01 18.78 -24.04
C GLY A 19 17.03 18.99 -25.19
N LEU A 20 15.74 18.73 -24.96
CA LEU A 20 14.69 19.01 -25.95
C LEU A 20 14.52 20.49 -26.24
N ALA A 21 14.65 21.36 -25.24
CA ALA A 21 14.51 22.81 -25.41
C ALA A 21 15.66 23.42 -26.24
N LEU A 22 16.84 22.78 -26.22
CA LEU A 22 18.01 23.20 -27.00
C LEU A 22 17.91 22.82 -28.49
N VAL A 23 17.13 21.79 -28.85
CA VAL A 23 17.01 21.34 -30.25
C VAL A 23 16.35 22.40 -31.15
N PRO A 24 15.19 23.00 -30.80
CA PRO A 24 14.61 24.10 -31.58
C PRO A 24 15.50 25.34 -31.63
N ALA A 25 16.27 25.60 -30.58
CA ALA A 25 17.18 26.74 -30.53
C ALA A 25 18.31 26.62 -31.57
N ALA A 26 18.75 25.39 -31.86
CA ALA A 26 19.75 25.11 -32.89
C ALA A 26 19.18 25.10 -34.33
N LEU A 27 17.85 25.04 -34.49
CA LEU A 27 17.16 25.08 -35.79
C LEU A 27 16.73 26.51 -36.19
N GLY A 28 17.19 27.52 -35.44
CA GLY A 28 16.87 28.93 -35.69
C GLY A 28 17.59 29.54 -36.89
N PRO A 29 17.44 30.86 -37.11
CA PRO A 29 18.05 31.60 -38.22
C PRO A 29 19.58 31.49 -38.29
N HIS A 30 20.22 31.18 -37.17
CA HIS A 30 21.65 30.91 -37.04
C HIS A 30 21.84 29.51 -36.45
N PRO A 31 21.97 28.47 -37.28
CA PRO A 31 22.14 27.11 -36.80
C PRO A 31 23.57 26.92 -36.26
N ASP A 32 23.68 26.67 -34.96
CA ASP A 32 24.94 26.34 -34.29
C ASP A 32 25.00 24.85 -33.97
N ASP A 33 25.86 24.11 -34.69
CA ASP A 33 26.08 22.66 -34.51
C ASP A 33 26.52 22.30 -33.08
N SER A 34 27.22 23.22 -32.41
CA SER A 34 27.65 23.05 -31.01
C SER A 34 26.46 23.00 -30.05
N ILE A 35 25.42 23.78 -30.30
CA ILE A 35 24.19 23.81 -29.48
C ILE A 35 23.37 22.54 -29.75
N LEU A 36 23.32 22.10 -31.01
CA LEU A 36 22.68 20.85 -31.39
C LEU A 36 23.34 19.64 -30.69
N GLY A 37 24.67 19.57 -30.75
CA GLY A 37 25.45 18.53 -30.07
C GLY A 37 25.24 18.53 -28.56
N LEU A 38 25.22 19.71 -27.93
CA LEU A 38 24.92 19.86 -26.50
C LEU A 38 23.51 19.33 -26.17
N GLY A 39 22.51 19.66 -26.99
CA GLY A 39 21.13 19.20 -26.82
C GLY A 39 21.00 17.68 -26.90
N ILE A 40 21.63 17.05 -27.89
CA ILE A 40 21.60 15.59 -28.07
C ILE A 40 22.33 14.88 -26.93
N CYS A 41 23.49 15.39 -26.51
CA CYS A 41 24.26 14.82 -25.40
C CYS A 41 23.51 14.91 -24.07
N THR A 42 22.93 16.08 -23.77
CA THR A 42 22.15 16.29 -22.53
C THR A 42 20.90 15.44 -22.51
N PHE A 43 20.21 15.29 -23.64
CA PHE A 43 19.06 14.39 -23.76
C PHE A 43 19.45 12.92 -23.57
N SER A 44 20.55 12.46 -24.18
CA SER A 44 21.04 11.09 -24.06
C SER A 44 21.48 10.77 -22.63
N PHE A 45 22.11 11.72 -21.95
CA PHE A 45 22.48 11.56 -20.55
C PHE A 45 21.25 11.54 -19.63
N GLY A 46 20.25 12.38 -19.90
CA GLY A 46 18.99 12.39 -19.18
C GLY A 46 18.20 11.09 -19.33
N SER A 47 18.15 10.53 -20.55
CA SER A 47 17.47 9.25 -20.82
C SER A 47 18.13 8.08 -20.09
N LEU A 48 19.46 8.04 -20.07
CA LEU A 48 20.23 7.04 -19.35
C LEU A 48 19.99 7.12 -17.83
N ALA A 49 20.02 8.33 -17.26
CA ALA A 49 19.77 8.55 -15.84
C ALA A 49 18.34 8.14 -15.43
N GLY A 50 17.34 8.51 -16.24
CA GLY A 50 15.95 8.11 -16.04
C GLY A 50 15.76 6.60 -16.11
N ALA A 51 16.33 5.94 -17.12
CA ALA A 51 16.28 4.49 -17.29
C ALA A 51 16.94 3.75 -16.14
N ALA A 52 18.09 4.22 -15.64
CA ALA A 52 18.77 3.65 -14.49
C ALA A 52 17.91 3.75 -13.21
N GLY A 53 17.27 4.89 -12.98
CA GLY A 53 16.36 5.09 -11.84
C GLY A 53 15.14 4.17 -11.89
N LEU A 54 14.54 4.00 -13.06
CA LEU A 54 13.44 3.06 -13.29
C LEU A 54 13.89 1.61 -13.09
N TYR A 55 15.05 1.24 -13.62
CA TYR A 55 15.64 -0.08 -13.46
C TYR A 55 15.83 -0.44 -11.98
N MET A 56 16.39 0.47 -11.17
CA MET A 56 16.55 0.24 -9.73
C MET A 56 15.21 0.05 -9.01
N LYS A 57 14.18 0.82 -9.37
CA LYS A 57 12.82 0.61 -8.81
C LYS A 57 12.22 -0.71 -9.26
N ALA A 58 12.36 -1.08 -10.53
CA ALA A 58 11.88 -2.35 -11.06
C ALA A 58 12.56 -3.54 -10.35
N ARG A 59 13.88 -3.48 -10.15
CA ARG A 59 14.63 -4.50 -9.40
C ARG A 59 14.20 -4.57 -7.93
N ALA A 60 13.90 -3.43 -7.30
CA ALA A 60 13.39 -3.41 -5.93
C ALA A 60 11.99 -4.05 -5.80
N VAL A 61 11.14 -3.92 -6.82
CA VAL A 61 9.83 -4.60 -6.87
C VAL A 61 10.00 -6.10 -7.18
N GLN A 62 10.91 -6.45 -8.09
CA GLN A 62 11.22 -7.84 -8.44
C GLN A 62 11.90 -8.62 -7.30
N ALA A 63 12.58 -7.95 -6.38
CA ALA A 63 13.18 -8.57 -5.19
C ALA A 63 12.16 -9.19 -4.23
N GLY A 64 10.86 -9.05 -4.52
CA GLY A 64 9.77 -9.70 -3.82
C GLY A 64 9.43 -8.97 -2.52
N PRO A 65 8.13 -8.83 -2.18
CA PRO A 65 7.78 -8.44 -0.83
C PRO A 65 8.35 -9.50 0.13
N ALA A 66 9.05 -9.06 1.19
CA ALA A 66 9.32 -9.92 2.33
C ALA A 66 8.01 -10.63 2.69
N ALA A 67 8.07 -11.96 2.84
CA ALA A 67 6.90 -12.82 3.00
C ALA A 67 5.82 -12.14 3.86
N PRO A 68 4.55 -12.08 3.41
CA PRO A 68 3.51 -11.44 4.20
C PRO A 68 3.51 -12.08 5.58
N LYS A 69 3.73 -11.27 6.61
CA LYS A 69 3.60 -11.72 8.01
C LYS A 69 2.28 -12.49 8.11
N PRO A 70 2.27 -13.72 8.66
CA PRO A 70 1.08 -14.54 8.69
C PRO A 70 -0.05 -13.75 9.35
N GLN A 71 -1.01 -13.29 8.55
CA GLN A 71 -2.20 -12.65 9.09
C GLN A 71 -2.98 -13.75 9.82
N PRO A 72 -3.31 -13.58 11.10
CA PRO A 72 -4.05 -14.58 11.84
C PRO A 72 -5.39 -14.81 11.13
N LYS A 73 -5.64 -16.07 10.77
CA LYS A 73 -6.84 -16.50 10.05
C LYS A 73 -8.06 -16.08 10.86
N ARG A 74 -8.83 -15.11 10.36
CA ARG A 74 -10.02 -14.61 11.05
C ARG A 74 -11.01 -15.75 11.27
N ILE A 75 -11.33 -16.02 12.53
CA ILE A 75 -12.29 -17.05 12.92
C ILE A 75 -13.69 -16.44 12.75
N ARG A 76 -14.59 -17.19 12.11
CA ARG A 76 -15.97 -16.75 11.92
C ARG A 76 -16.66 -16.65 13.28
N GLY A 77 -17.01 -15.43 13.69
CA GLY A 77 -17.51 -15.14 15.04
C GLY A 77 -16.42 -14.81 16.07
N GLY A 78 -15.22 -14.43 15.62
CA GLY A 78 -14.17 -13.84 16.46
C GLY A 78 -14.48 -12.39 16.86
N CYS A 79 -13.62 -11.84 17.72
CA CYS A 79 -13.62 -10.44 18.13
C CYS A 79 -13.63 -9.51 16.92
N ASP A 80 -14.43 -8.45 16.97
CA ASP A 80 -14.58 -7.52 15.84
C ASP A 80 -13.30 -6.71 15.57
N LEU A 81 -12.42 -6.57 16.56
CA LEU A 81 -11.14 -5.88 16.43
C LEU A 81 -10.03 -6.77 15.86
N CYS A 82 -9.70 -7.88 16.54
CA CYS A 82 -8.59 -8.74 16.13
C CYS A 82 -9.00 -9.87 15.18
N GLY A 83 -10.27 -10.28 15.18
CA GLY A 83 -10.80 -11.39 14.38
C GLY A 83 -10.22 -12.77 14.72
N SER A 84 -9.26 -12.87 15.63
CA SER A 84 -8.52 -14.10 15.93
C SER A 84 -9.03 -14.81 17.18
N GLU A 85 -9.45 -14.06 18.20
CA GLU A 85 -9.90 -14.61 19.48
C GLU A 85 -11.43 -14.63 19.57
N THR A 86 -11.99 -15.57 20.34
CA THR A 86 -13.43 -15.61 20.61
C THR A 86 -13.85 -14.42 21.48
N PRO A 87 -14.89 -13.65 21.11
CA PRO A 87 -15.31 -12.51 21.89
C PRO A 87 -15.99 -12.97 23.18
N VAL A 88 -15.51 -12.44 24.31
CA VAL A 88 -16.04 -12.76 25.65
C VAL A 88 -16.98 -11.65 26.12
N ILE A 89 -16.82 -10.44 25.60
CA ILE A 89 -17.50 -9.24 26.08
C ILE A 89 -18.25 -8.60 24.90
N HIS A 90 -19.48 -8.15 25.15
CA HIS A 90 -20.25 -7.31 24.25
C HIS A 90 -20.34 -5.91 24.85
N CYS A 91 -19.90 -4.89 24.11
CA CYS A 91 -20.15 -3.50 24.47
C CYS A 91 -21.51 -3.08 23.91
N ARG A 92 -22.47 -2.79 24.79
CA ARG A 92 -23.83 -2.36 24.41
C ARG A 92 -23.89 -0.97 23.79
N VAL A 93 -22.89 -0.14 24.07
CA VAL A 93 -22.86 1.26 23.61
C VAL A 93 -22.46 1.32 22.13
N HIS A 94 -21.44 0.55 21.75
CA HIS A 94 -20.94 0.51 20.38
C HIS A 94 -21.47 -0.68 19.57
N ASP A 95 -22.23 -1.59 20.22
CA ASP A 95 -22.72 -2.85 19.66
C ASP A 95 -21.60 -3.74 19.08
N VAL A 96 -20.47 -3.81 19.80
CA VAL A 96 -19.25 -4.53 19.36
C VAL A 96 -18.93 -5.70 20.29
N HIS A 97 -18.49 -6.82 19.72
CA HIS A 97 -18.01 -8.00 20.42
C HIS A 97 -16.47 -8.02 20.50
N VAL A 98 -15.94 -7.98 21.72
CA VAL A 98 -14.50 -7.81 21.99
C VAL A 98 -13.96 -8.99 22.82
N CYS A 99 -12.72 -9.40 22.57
CA CYS A 99 -12.00 -10.37 23.41
C CYS A 99 -11.33 -9.67 24.61
N GLY A 100 -10.82 -10.46 25.58
CA GLY A 100 -10.16 -9.90 26.76
C GLY A 100 -8.93 -9.03 26.43
N ASN A 101 -8.19 -9.38 25.37
CA ASN A 101 -7.00 -8.63 24.96
C ASN A 101 -7.34 -7.28 24.31
N CYS A 102 -8.34 -7.26 23.44
CA CYS A 102 -8.77 -6.02 22.76
C CYS A 102 -9.64 -5.12 23.64
N LEU A 103 -10.06 -5.56 24.83
CA LEU A 103 -10.83 -4.75 25.75
C LEU A 103 -10.04 -3.54 26.24
N ALA A 104 -8.74 -3.71 26.48
CA ALA A 104 -7.87 -2.63 26.95
C ALA A 104 -7.72 -1.50 25.91
N ASP A 105 -7.79 -1.86 24.63
CA ASP A 105 -7.74 -0.92 23.50
C ASP A 105 -9.13 -0.41 23.09
N HIS A 106 -10.20 -0.96 23.67
CA HIS A 106 -11.58 -0.64 23.31
C HIS A 106 -12.16 0.41 24.27
N TYR A 107 -11.85 1.68 23.96
CA TYR A 107 -12.40 2.89 24.58
C TYR A 107 -12.22 3.01 26.11
N ASP A 108 -12.51 4.19 26.64
CA ASP A 108 -12.46 4.42 28.09
C ASP A 108 -13.52 3.55 28.79
N PHE A 109 -13.09 2.71 29.74
CA PHE A 109 -13.93 1.72 30.44
C PHE A 109 -15.16 2.33 31.11
N ARG A 110 -15.10 3.62 31.45
CA ARG A 110 -16.22 4.34 32.08
C ARG A 110 -17.34 4.71 31.11
N SER A 111 -17.05 4.74 29.81
CA SER A 111 -18.00 5.13 28.76
C SER A 111 -18.75 3.96 28.13
N CYS A 112 -18.39 2.72 28.48
CA CYS A 112 -18.91 1.50 27.87
C CYS A 112 -19.71 0.66 28.88
N ALA A 113 -20.85 0.15 28.44
CA ALA A 113 -21.62 -0.86 29.19
C ALA A 113 -21.27 -2.26 28.68
N TYR A 114 -20.51 -3.01 29.48
CA TYR A 114 -20.03 -4.35 29.14
C TYR A 114 -20.98 -5.43 29.65
N VAL A 115 -21.44 -6.28 28.74
CA VAL A 115 -22.27 -7.45 29.06
C VAL A 115 -21.52 -8.71 28.60
N PRO A 116 -21.48 -9.79 29.40
CA PRO A 116 -20.89 -11.05 28.96
C PRO A 116 -21.55 -11.53 27.67
N SER A 117 -20.73 -11.83 26.67
CA SER A 117 -21.16 -12.44 25.41
C SER A 117 -21.57 -13.89 25.70
N THR A 118 -22.84 -14.12 26.07
CA THR A 118 -23.38 -15.46 26.22
C THR A 118 -23.53 -16.09 24.83
N ARG A 119 -22.46 -16.78 24.41
CA ARG A 119 -22.42 -17.86 23.42
C ARG A 119 -23.65 -17.94 22.50
N ARG A 120 -23.65 -17.22 21.37
CA ARG A 120 -24.35 -17.76 20.18
C ARG A 120 -23.50 -18.92 19.66
N THR A 121 -23.64 -20.11 20.27
CA THR A 121 -23.54 -21.33 19.47
C THR A 121 -24.53 -21.14 18.32
N ALA A 122 -24.06 -21.29 17.10
CA ALA A 122 -24.87 -21.16 15.90
C ALA A 122 -26.01 -22.22 15.89
N SER A 123 -27.08 -21.99 16.65
CA SER A 123 -28.33 -22.71 16.56
C SER A 123 -29.26 -21.91 15.65
N SER A 124 -29.32 -22.28 14.37
CA SER A 124 -30.57 -22.20 13.55
C SER A 124 -30.39 -22.56 12.07
N LYS A 125 -29.19 -22.78 11.53
CA LYS A 125 -29.06 -23.12 10.09
C LYS A 125 -28.86 -24.61 9.74
N ALA A 126 -28.88 -25.52 10.72
CA ALA A 126 -28.77 -26.96 10.48
C ALA A 126 -30.11 -27.72 10.48
N ALA A 127 -31.24 -27.10 10.86
CA ALA A 127 -32.54 -27.78 10.92
C ALA A 127 -33.34 -27.78 9.60
N ARG A 128 -32.84 -27.12 8.53
CA ARG A 128 -33.59 -26.97 7.27
C ARG A 128 -33.26 -28.02 6.19
N PHE A 129 -32.32 -28.94 6.43
CA PHE A 129 -31.92 -29.95 5.44
C PHE A 129 -32.22 -31.40 5.86
N ALA A 130 -32.93 -31.62 6.98
CA ALA A 130 -33.34 -32.95 7.45
C ALA A 130 -34.84 -33.26 7.20
N ALA A 131 -35.42 -32.69 6.13
CA ALA A 131 -36.79 -32.97 5.73
C ALA A 131 -36.89 -33.03 4.19
N LYS A 132 -36.29 -34.10 3.62
CA LYS A 132 -36.68 -34.68 2.34
C LYS A 132 -36.14 -36.11 2.30
N ALA A 133 -36.89 -36.99 2.99
CA ALA A 133 -36.98 -38.39 2.64
C ALA A 133 -38.15 -38.53 1.65
#